data_AF-A0A0F5K1Y4-F1
#
_entry.id   AF-A0A0F5K1Y4-F1
#
_cell.length_a   1.000
_cell.length_b   1.000
_cell.length_c   1.000
_cell.angle_alpha   90.00
_cell.angle_beta   90.00
_cell.angle_gamma   90.00
#
_symmetry.space_group_name_H-M   'P 1'
#
loop_
_entity.id
_entity.type
_entity.pdbx_description
1 polymer ?
#
loop_
_entity_poly.entity_id
_entity_poly.type
_entity_poly.pdbx_seq_one_letter_code
_entity_poly.pdbx_strand_id
1 'polypeptide(L)'
;MPPASSSVASAPSETYDVFPLPAFNDNYIWMLVPQCEAALPDAIGVTVVDPGQAAPVIAYLEAGNRYLSAILLTHHHADHVGGVAELLAYTERQIATGRASALPPVYGPAGEDIATVTQPIRGGDIVATASPRAHFTVIDVPGHTRAHIAYFEAGAGDEEGTPSRASDSTSSREGRASGTGGSEPTAAPATAVATIDRNRPPRVFCGDTLFATGCGRLFEGTPAQMLASLDRLTALPAATLVHCAHEYTLSNIRFALAADPENADLQAWSVQADALRAAGTPTVPTTLAHERRVNPFLRADAPAIAPQLRAVMAARQGEQAAEVPLTRLAAFTQLRAWKDRF
;
A
#
# COMPACT_ATOMS: atom_id res chain seq x y z
N MET A 1 -40.80 -6.23 -12.05
CA MET A 1 -39.48 -6.87 -12.17
C MET A 1 -38.43 -5.79 -11.92
N PRO A 2 -37.61 -5.88 -10.86
CA PRO A 2 -36.40 -5.08 -10.76
C PRO A 2 -35.26 -5.75 -11.56
N PRO A 3 -34.26 -5.01 -12.04
CA PRO A 3 -33.18 -5.58 -12.82
C PRO A 3 -32.23 -6.39 -11.93
N ALA A 4 -31.71 -7.49 -12.48
CA ALA A 4 -30.76 -8.37 -11.82
C ALA A 4 -29.46 -7.61 -11.48
N SER A 5 -29.06 -7.65 -10.21
CA SER A 5 -27.73 -7.22 -9.78
C SER A 5 -26.69 -8.18 -10.35
N SER A 6 -25.92 -7.72 -11.32
CA SER A 6 -24.73 -8.41 -11.83
C SER A 6 -23.66 -8.40 -10.74
N SER A 7 -23.56 -9.50 -9.98
CA SER A 7 -22.41 -9.82 -9.17
C SER A 7 -21.22 -10.05 -10.10
N VAL A 8 -20.36 -9.04 -10.26
CA VAL A 8 -19.04 -9.23 -10.86
C VAL A 8 -18.22 -10.01 -9.85
N ALA A 9 -18.08 -11.32 -10.04
CA ALA A 9 -17.09 -12.11 -9.32
C ALA A 9 -15.70 -11.51 -9.64
N SER A 10 -14.88 -11.25 -8.61
CA SER A 10 -13.49 -10.83 -8.82
C SER A 10 -12.79 -11.94 -9.60
N ALA A 11 -12.23 -11.59 -10.76
CA ALA A 11 -11.31 -12.51 -11.43
C ALA A 11 -10.08 -12.67 -10.51
N PRO A 12 -9.55 -13.89 -10.34
CA PRO A 12 -8.42 -14.13 -9.44
C PRO A 12 -7.23 -13.24 -9.83
N SER A 13 -6.62 -12.61 -8.84
CA SER A 13 -5.41 -11.80 -9.05
C SER A 13 -4.28 -12.68 -9.58
N GLU A 14 -3.60 -12.21 -10.62
CA GLU A 14 -2.37 -12.82 -11.11
C GLU A 14 -1.28 -12.75 -10.02
N THR A 15 -0.34 -13.69 -9.99
CA THR A 15 0.81 -13.58 -9.10
C THR A 15 1.79 -12.55 -9.64
N TYR A 16 2.26 -11.65 -8.79
CA TYR A 16 3.19 -10.61 -9.19
C TYR A 16 4.11 -10.19 -8.04
N ASP A 17 5.34 -9.85 -8.41
CA ASP A 17 6.35 -9.34 -7.50
C ASP A 17 6.10 -7.86 -7.20
N VAL A 18 6.37 -7.47 -5.96
CA VAL A 18 6.40 -6.07 -5.54
C VAL A 18 7.75 -5.76 -4.93
N PHE A 19 8.44 -4.80 -5.50
CA PHE A 19 9.73 -4.35 -5.00
C PHE A 19 9.88 -2.83 -5.10
N PRO A 20 10.65 -2.24 -4.18
CA PRO A 20 10.93 -0.81 -4.21
C PRO A 20 12.03 -0.51 -5.24
N LEU A 21 11.77 0.43 -6.15
CA LEU A 21 12.77 1.00 -7.05
C LEU A 21 13.25 2.34 -6.46
N PRO A 22 14.53 2.47 -6.08
CA PRO A 22 15.05 3.72 -5.52
C PRO A 22 14.92 4.90 -6.48
N ALA A 23 14.46 6.02 -5.96
CA ALA A 23 14.43 7.32 -6.63
C ALA A 23 14.92 8.41 -5.68
N PHE A 24 15.47 9.48 -6.26
CA PHE A 24 16.11 10.58 -5.54
C PHE A 24 17.13 10.06 -4.51
N ASN A 25 17.01 10.49 -3.25
CA ASN A 25 17.89 10.08 -2.17
C ASN A 25 17.26 9.00 -1.29
N ASP A 26 15.95 9.05 -1.08
CA ASP A 26 15.24 8.20 -0.13
C ASP A 26 13.84 7.79 -0.59
N ASN A 27 13.39 8.17 -1.78
CA ASN A 27 12.07 7.78 -2.30
C ASN A 27 12.11 6.34 -2.85
N TYR A 28 10.97 5.67 -2.77
CA TYR A 28 10.70 4.39 -3.41
C TYR A 28 9.51 4.51 -4.36
N ILE A 29 9.78 4.22 -5.63
CA ILE A 29 8.74 3.95 -6.63
C ILE A 29 8.41 2.46 -6.50
N TRP A 30 7.17 2.10 -6.15
CA TRP A 30 6.83 0.68 -6.03
C TRP A 30 6.52 0.09 -7.40
N MET A 31 7.21 -1.00 -7.74
CA MET A 31 7.07 -1.72 -8.99
C MET A 31 6.22 -2.97 -8.76
N LEU A 32 5.15 -3.13 -9.53
CA LEU A 32 4.30 -4.32 -9.55
C LEU A 32 4.52 -5.04 -10.88
N VAL A 33 5.11 -6.23 -10.84
CA VAL A 33 5.58 -6.94 -12.03
C VAL A 33 5.05 -8.37 -12.04
N PRO A 34 4.28 -8.81 -13.05
CA PRO A 34 3.79 -10.17 -13.16
C PRO A 34 4.90 -11.20 -13.01
N GLN A 35 4.66 -12.25 -12.21
CA GLN A 35 5.54 -13.42 -12.16
C GLN A 35 5.27 -14.27 -13.42
N CYS A 36 6.19 -14.24 -14.38
CA CYS A 36 6.09 -15.11 -15.56
C CYS A 36 6.73 -16.46 -15.27
N GLU A 37 5.93 -17.53 -15.15
CA GLU A 37 6.45 -18.92 -15.08
C GLU A 37 6.80 -19.49 -16.47
N ALA A 38 6.36 -18.87 -17.56
CA ALA A 38 6.66 -19.31 -18.92
C ALA A 38 7.06 -18.13 -19.80
N ALA A 39 7.96 -18.40 -20.76
CA ALA A 39 8.38 -17.47 -21.80
C ALA A 39 7.17 -16.99 -22.61
N LEU A 40 6.52 -15.92 -22.15
CA LEU A 40 5.51 -15.23 -22.94
C LEU A 40 6.21 -14.52 -24.11
N PRO A 41 5.72 -14.69 -25.35
CA PRO A 41 6.22 -13.92 -26.49
C PRO A 41 5.86 -12.42 -26.39
N ASP A 42 4.88 -12.07 -25.54
CA ASP A 42 4.38 -10.71 -25.36
C ASP A 42 5.16 -9.92 -24.31
N ALA A 43 5.13 -8.59 -24.41
CA ALA A 43 5.76 -7.72 -23.43
C ALA A 43 5.05 -7.80 -22.07
N ILE A 44 5.81 -7.68 -20.98
CA ILE A 44 5.31 -7.73 -19.60
C ILE A 44 4.83 -6.34 -19.18
N GLY A 45 3.56 -6.22 -18.80
CA GLY A 45 2.99 -4.95 -18.33
C GLY A 45 3.30 -4.72 -16.85
N VAL A 46 3.86 -3.54 -16.54
CA VAL A 46 4.32 -3.14 -15.21
C VAL A 46 3.48 -1.97 -14.70
N THR A 47 2.91 -2.12 -13.50
CA THR A 47 2.25 -1.02 -12.78
C THR A 47 3.26 -0.37 -11.84
N VAL A 48 3.25 0.96 -11.75
CA VAL A 48 4.12 1.71 -10.83
C VAL A 48 3.30 2.58 -9.88
N VAL A 49 3.79 2.75 -8.65
CA VAL A 49 3.20 3.66 -7.65
C VAL A 49 4.16 4.80 -7.37
N ASP A 50 3.65 6.04 -7.40
CA ASP A 50 4.37 7.29 -7.12
C ASP A 50 5.70 7.45 -7.89
N PRO A 51 5.71 7.40 -9.23
CA PRO A 51 6.91 7.58 -10.02
C PRO A 51 7.38 9.05 -10.06
N GLY A 52 7.98 9.53 -8.97
CA GLY A 52 8.56 10.87 -8.87
C GLY A 52 9.71 11.14 -9.85
N GLN A 53 10.40 10.08 -10.30
CA GLN A 53 11.41 10.13 -11.35
C GLN A 53 11.11 9.11 -12.44
N ALA A 54 11.11 9.56 -13.70
CA ALA A 54 10.87 8.68 -14.84
C ALA A 54 12.09 7.81 -15.16
N ALA A 55 13.30 8.38 -15.10
CA ALA A 55 14.54 7.73 -15.51
C ALA A 55 14.76 6.30 -14.93
N PRO A 56 14.64 6.04 -13.61
CA PRO A 56 14.82 4.69 -13.09
C PRO A 56 13.75 3.71 -13.61
N VAL A 57 12.50 4.17 -13.76
CA VAL A 57 11.41 3.35 -14.30
C VAL A 57 11.66 3.02 -15.77
N ILE A 58 12.04 4.00 -16.59
CA ILE A 58 12.39 3.81 -18.00
C ILE A 58 13.54 2.81 -18.14
N ALA A 59 14.61 2.96 -17.36
CA ALA A 59 15.73 2.03 -17.37
C ALA A 59 15.31 0.59 -17.04
N TYR A 60 14.41 0.42 -16.06
CA TYR A 60 13.85 -0.90 -15.73
C TYR A 60 13.02 -1.50 -16.86
N LEU A 61 12.21 -0.67 -17.55
CA LEU A 61 11.41 -1.10 -18.68
C LEU A 61 12.29 -1.52 -19.86
N GLU A 62 13.32 -0.73 -20.19
CA GLU A 62 14.23 -0.98 -21.32
C GLU A 62 15.14 -2.19 -21.10
N ALA A 63 15.49 -2.51 -19.85
CA ALA A 63 16.29 -3.68 -19.51
C ALA A 63 15.57 -5.03 -19.74
N GLY A 64 14.27 -5.01 -20.04
CA GLY A 64 13.49 -6.21 -20.33
C GLY A 64 12.49 -6.00 -21.46
N ASN A 65 11.75 -7.04 -21.82
CA ASN A 65 10.60 -6.89 -22.71
C ASN A 65 9.39 -6.42 -21.90
N ARG A 66 9.40 -5.18 -21.42
CA ARG A 66 8.39 -4.63 -20.49
C ARG A 66 7.77 -3.34 -21.02
N TYR A 67 6.53 -3.06 -20.62
CA TYR A 67 5.86 -1.80 -20.89
C TYR A 67 5.15 -1.28 -19.64
N LEU A 68 4.90 0.03 -19.60
CA LEU A 68 4.17 0.66 -18.52
C LEU A 68 2.66 0.44 -18.72
N SER A 69 2.02 -0.25 -17.79
CA SER A 69 0.62 -0.65 -17.92
C SER A 69 -0.35 0.25 -17.15
N ALA A 70 0.06 0.78 -15.99
CA ALA A 70 -0.71 1.71 -15.17
C ALA A 70 0.22 2.52 -14.24
N ILE A 71 -0.26 3.70 -13.83
CA ILE A 71 0.39 4.53 -12.81
C ILE A 71 -0.62 4.78 -11.69
N LEU A 72 -0.22 4.54 -10.44
CA LEU A 72 -1.01 4.84 -9.23
C LEU A 72 -0.33 6.00 -8.47
N LEU A 73 -1.08 7.04 -8.14
CA LEU A 73 -0.58 8.23 -7.44
C LEU A 73 -1.29 8.42 -6.11
N THR A 74 -0.53 8.57 -5.03
CA THR A 74 -1.09 8.72 -3.68
C THR A 74 -1.45 10.17 -3.35
N HIS A 75 -0.64 11.13 -3.81
CA HIS A 75 -0.83 12.57 -3.63
C HIS A 75 0.02 13.39 -4.63
N HIS A 76 -0.06 14.72 -4.56
CA HIS A 76 0.43 15.67 -5.57
C HIS A 76 1.88 16.13 -5.43
N HIS A 77 2.61 15.74 -4.37
CA HIS A 77 3.97 16.25 -4.21
C HIS A 77 4.87 15.80 -5.37
N ALA A 78 5.79 16.69 -5.74
CA ALA A 78 6.58 16.56 -6.96
C ALA A 78 7.46 15.30 -6.98
N ASP A 79 7.91 14.83 -5.83
CA ASP A 79 8.69 13.62 -5.67
C ASP A 79 7.87 12.31 -5.76
N HIS A 80 6.56 12.42 -5.98
CA HIS A 80 5.65 11.29 -6.27
C HIS A 80 5.08 11.36 -7.69
N VAL A 81 4.83 12.57 -8.21
CA VAL A 81 4.17 12.77 -9.53
C VAL A 81 5.11 13.26 -10.63
N GLY A 82 6.32 13.70 -10.27
CA GLY A 82 7.22 14.45 -11.17
C GLY A 82 7.67 13.70 -12.42
N GLY A 83 7.73 12.36 -12.37
CA GLY A 83 8.13 11.54 -13.51
C GLY A 83 6.98 11.20 -14.46
N VAL A 84 5.72 11.48 -14.10
CA VAL A 84 4.55 10.97 -14.84
C VAL A 84 4.50 11.52 -16.27
N ALA A 85 4.72 12.82 -16.46
CA ALA A 85 4.66 13.43 -17.80
C ALA A 85 5.73 12.84 -18.76
N GLU A 86 6.95 12.61 -18.25
CA GLU A 86 8.03 12.00 -19.03
C GLU A 86 7.75 10.52 -19.33
N LEU A 87 7.15 9.77 -18.40
CA LEU A 87 6.73 8.38 -18.61
C LEU A 87 5.63 8.26 -19.67
N LEU A 88 4.67 9.20 -19.69
CA LEU A 88 3.65 9.25 -20.74
C LEU A 88 4.29 9.53 -22.10
N ALA A 89 5.16 10.55 -22.20
CA ALA A 89 5.89 10.85 -23.44
C ALA A 89 6.80 9.70 -23.89
N TYR A 90 7.42 8.97 -22.97
CA TYR A 90 8.15 7.73 -23.27
C TYR A 90 7.21 6.68 -23.87
N THR A 91 6.04 6.47 -23.26
CA THR A 91 5.08 5.48 -23.72
C THR A 91 4.51 5.82 -25.10
N GLU A 92 4.26 7.10 -25.42
CA GLU A 92 3.88 7.53 -26.77
C GLU A 92 4.90 7.08 -27.84
N ARG A 93 6.20 7.19 -27.53
CA ARG A 93 7.27 6.69 -28.43
C ARG A 93 7.25 5.17 -28.55
N GLN A 94 6.92 4.45 -27.48
CA GLN A 94 6.77 2.99 -27.51
C GLN A 94 5.56 2.55 -28.34
N ILE A 95 4.46 3.31 -28.30
CA ILE A 95 3.29 3.08 -29.15
C ILE A 95 3.66 3.23 -30.62
N ALA A 96 4.40 4.28 -30.97
CA ALA A 96 4.85 4.51 -32.36
C ALA A 96 5.74 3.39 -32.91
N THR A 97 6.41 2.63 -32.04
CA THR A 97 7.26 1.48 -32.41
C THR A 97 6.57 0.12 -32.24
N GLY A 98 5.28 0.10 -31.85
CA GLY A 98 4.50 -1.12 -31.65
C GLY A 98 4.82 -1.88 -30.36
N ARG A 99 5.60 -1.31 -29.43
CA ARG A 99 5.96 -1.94 -28.15
C ARG A 99 4.93 -1.72 -27.04
N ALA A 100 4.00 -0.78 -27.23
CA ALA A 100 2.84 -0.56 -26.39
C ALA A 100 1.60 -0.33 -27.26
N SER A 101 0.41 -0.68 -26.77
CA SER A 101 -0.84 -0.55 -27.52
C SER A 101 -1.63 0.72 -27.20
N ALA A 102 -1.39 1.32 -26.03
CA ALA A 102 -2.07 2.53 -25.55
C ALA A 102 -1.25 3.22 -24.46
N LEU A 103 -1.62 4.46 -24.14
CA LEU A 103 -1.14 5.14 -22.94
C LEU A 103 -1.67 4.45 -21.67
N PRO A 104 -0.89 4.35 -20.59
CA PRO A 104 -1.34 3.77 -19.35
C PRO A 104 -2.35 4.70 -18.66
N PRO A 105 -3.42 4.18 -18.03
CA PRO A 105 -4.22 4.97 -17.12
C PRO A 105 -3.36 5.45 -15.95
N VAL A 106 -3.52 6.73 -15.63
CA VAL A 106 -2.98 7.38 -14.44
C VAL A 106 -4.11 7.56 -13.44
N TYR A 107 -4.09 6.78 -12.36
CA TYR A 107 -5.00 6.88 -11.24
C TYR A 107 -4.43 7.84 -10.20
N GLY A 108 -5.27 8.68 -9.62
CA GLY A 108 -4.84 9.59 -8.56
C GLY A 108 -6.01 10.26 -7.85
N PRO A 109 -5.76 10.94 -6.73
CA PRO A 109 -6.80 11.49 -5.89
C PRO A 109 -7.61 12.57 -6.62
N ALA A 110 -8.93 12.38 -6.70
CA ALA A 110 -9.86 13.33 -7.33
C ALA A 110 -9.97 14.68 -6.59
N GLY A 111 -9.39 14.80 -5.41
CA GLY A 111 -9.34 16.03 -4.62
C GLY A 111 -8.05 16.82 -4.77
N GLU A 112 -7.13 16.40 -5.64
CA GLU A 112 -5.86 17.08 -5.89
C GLU A 112 -5.71 17.48 -7.36
N ASP A 113 -5.01 18.58 -7.59
CA ASP A 113 -4.75 19.11 -8.92
C ASP A 113 -3.48 18.48 -9.49
N ILE A 114 -3.61 17.28 -10.06
CA ILE A 114 -2.52 16.56 -10.72
C ILE A 114 -2.86 16.46 -12.21
N ALA A 115 -2.25 17.32 -13.02
CA ALA A 115 -2.58 17.49 -14.44
C ALA A 115 -2.50 16.19 -15.28
N THR A 116 -1.68 15.23 -14.85
CA THR A 116 -1.49 13.96 -15.55
C THR A 116 -2.49 12.87 -15.16
N VAL A 117 -3.35 13.09 -14.15
CA VAL A 117 -4.37 12.11 -13.74
C VAL A 117 -5.44 11.98 -14.82
N THR A 118 -5.63 10.76 -15.30
CA THR A 118 -6.67 10.40 -16.28
C THR A 118 -7.87 9.71 -15.62
N GLN A 119 -7.67 9.15 -14.42
CA GLN A 119 -8.67 8.40 -13.65
C GLN A 119 -8.72 8.98 -12.22
N PRO A 120 -9.46 10.07 -12.00
CA PRO A 120 -9.62 10.66 -10.67
C PRO A 120 -10.49 9.75 -9.78
N ILE A 121 -9.98 9.39 -8.60
CA ILE A 121 -10.59 8.42 -7.68
C ILE A 121 -10.66 8.95 -6.24
N ARG A 122 -11.54 8.37 -5.41
CA ARG A 122 -11.77 8.70 -3.99
C ARG A 122 -11.90 7.45 -3.14
N GLY A 123 -11.90 7.61 -1.81
CA GLY A 123 -12.16 6.54 -0.86
C GLY A 123 -13.43 5.74 -1.19
N GLY A 124 -13.29 4.42 -1.22
CA GLY A 124 -14.35 3.46 -1.58
C GLY A 124 -14.35 3.03 -3.04
N ASP A 125 -13.66 3.75 -3.93
CA ASP A 125 -13.51 3.33 -5.33
C ASP A 125 -12.63 2.07 -5.43
N ILE A 126 -12.83 1.31 -6.51
CA ILE A 126 -12.01 0.14 -6.86
C ILE A 126 -11.17 0.46 -8.09
N VAL A 127 -9.86 0.24 -8.00
CA VAL A 127 -8.92 0.30 -9.12
C VAL A 127 -8.57 -1.11 -9.56
N ALA A 128 -8.82 -1.43 -10.83
CA ALA A 128 -8.43 -2.68 -11.45
C ALA A 128 -7.36 -2.42 -12.52
N THR A 129 -6.19 -3.03 -12.37
CA THR A 129 -5.08 -2.92 -13.33
C THR A 129 -5.09 -4.12 -14.27
N ALA A 130 -4.70 -3.89 -15.54
CA ALA A 130 -4.76 -4.93 -16.57
C ALA A 130 -3.57 -5.91 -16.51
N SER A 131 -2.38 -5.42 -16.13
CA SER A 131 -1.15 -6.20 -16.01
C SER A 131 -0.21 -5.50 -15.00
N PRO A 132 0.24 -6.14 -13.91
CA PRO A 132 -0.36 -7.38 -13.41
C PRO A 132 -1.85 -7.16 -13.10
N ARG A 133 -2.64 -8.24 -13.10
CA ARG A 133 -4.05 -8.14 -12.68
C ARG A 133 -4.12 -7.95 -11.16
N ALA A 134 -4.29 -6.70 -10.73
CA ALA A 134 -4.46 -6.34 -9.33
C ALA A 134 -5.72 -5.49 -9.11
N HIS A 135 -6.36 -5.68 -7.94
CA HIS A 135 -7.54 -4.96 -7.50
C HIS A 135 -7.24 -4.21 -6.20
N PHE A 136 -7.47 -2.91 -6.19
CA PHE A 136 -7.23 -2.05 -5.02
C PHE A 136 -8.52 -1.37 -4.58
N THR A 137 -8.83 -1.45 -3.30
CA THR A 137 -9.78 -0.56 -2.64
C THR A 137 -9.05 0.72 -2.26
N VAL A 138 -9.60 1.86 -2.68
CA VAL A 138 -9.05 3.18 -2.39
C VAL A 138 -9.50 3.61 -0.99
N ILE A 139 -8.59 4.16 -0.20
CA ILE A 139 -8.87 4.66 1.17
C ILE A 139 -8.46 6.13 1.25
N ASP A 140 -9.38 7.00 1.64
CA ASP A 140 -9.05 8.40 1.94
C ASP A 140 -8.23 8.47 3.24
N VAL A 141 -7.03 9.04 3.13
CA VAL A 141 -6.06 9.16 4.22
C VAL A 141 -5.53 10.60 4.37
N PRO A 142 -6.41 11.61 4.51
CA PRO A 142 -6.00 13.00 4.65
C PRO A 142 -5.10 13.20 5.88
N GLY A 143 -4.12 14.08 5.75
CA GLY A 143 -3.20 14.40 6.84
C GLY A 143 -1.94 15.07 6.31
N HIS A 144 -1.19 14.34 5.47
CA HIS A 144 -0.01 14.90 4.80
C HIS A 144 -0.44 15.99 3.81
N THR A 145 -1.23 15.58 2.83
CA THR A 145 -2.05 16.45 1.98
C THR A 145 -3.53 16.29 2.31
N ARG A 146 -4.37 17.20 1.81
CA ARG A 146 -5.81 17.25 2.08
C ARG A 146 -6.60 16.10 1.49
N ALA A 147 -6.16 15.57 0.35
CA ALA A 147 -6.88 14.53 -0.39
C ALA A 147 -6.01 13.32 -0.70
N HIS A 148 -4.95 13.10 0.09
CA HIS A 148 -4.12 11.90 0.02
C HIS A 148 -4.97 10.63 0.07
N ILE A 149 -4.66 9.68 -0.80
CA ILE A 149 -5.29 8.34 -0.84
C ILE A 149 -4.25 7.24 -0.63
N ALA A 150 -4.73 6.07 -0.20
CA ALA A 150 -3.97 4.84 -0.14
C ALA A 150 -4.65 3.75 -0.97
N TYR A 151 -3.86 2.84 -1.54
CA TYR A 151 -4.35 1.70 -2.32
C TYR A 151 -4.19 0.43 -1.50
N PHE A 152 -5.30 -0.20 -1.10
CA PHE A 152 -5.29 -1.45 -0.36
C PHE A 152 -5.68 -2.62 -1.26
N GLU A 153 -4.86 -3.66 -1.30
CA GLU A 153 -5.19 -4.94 -1.94
C GLU A 153 -5.32 -6.03 -0.87
N ALA A 154 -6.43 -6.76 -0.93
CA ALA A 154 -6.73 -7.85 -0.01
C ALA A 154 -5.83 -9.08 -0.25
N GLY A 155 -5.63 -9.88 0.79
CA GLY A 155 -4.89 -11.13 0.68
C GLY A 155 -5.70 -12.19 -0.08
N ALA A 156 -5.02 -13.19 -0.65
CA ALA A 156 -5.67 -14.24 -1.44
C ALA A 156 -6.70 -15.10 -0.65
N GLY A 157 -6.69 -15.03 0.69
CA GLY A 157 -7.65 -15.69 1.57
C GLY A 157 -8.81 -14.81 2.06
N ASP A 158 -8.80 -13.51 1.75
CA ASP A 158 -9.81 -12.56 2.24
C ASP A 158 -10.98 -12.38 1.24
N GLU A 159 -10.81 -12.80 -0.03
CA GLU A 159 -11.84 -12.64 -1.08
C GLU A 159 -13.06 -13.59 -0.92
N GLU A 160 -12.96 -14.65 -0.10
CA GLU A 160 -14.08 -15.58 0.18
C GLU A 160 -15.04 -15.08 1.29
N GLY A 161 -14.75 -13.94 1.92
CA GLY A 161 -15.42 -13.46 3.13
C GLY A 161 -16.55 -12.43 2.93
N THR A 162 -17.44 -12.58 1.94
CA THR A 162 -18.72 -11.84 1.97
C THR A 162 -19.77 -12.63 2.76
N PRO A 163 -20.43 -12.05 3.79
CA PRO A 163 -21.44 -12.77 4.56
C PRO A 163 -22.71 -12.92 3.71
N SER A 164 -22.85 -14.07 3.05
CA SER A 164 -24.13 -14.51 2.50
C SER A 164 -25.11 -14.69 3.66
N ARG A 165 -26.25 -14.00 3.57
CA ARG A 165 -27.36 -14.11 4.52
C ARG A 165 -27.73 -15.58 4.72
N ALA A 166 -27.71 -16.00 5.98
CA ALA A 166 -28.28 -17.27 6.39
C ALA A 166 -29.76 -17.33 5.97
N SER A 167 -30.11 -18.32 5.16
CA SER A 167 -31.45 -18.87 5.10
C SER A 167 -31.38 -20.35 5.41
N ASP A 168 -32.04 -20.71 6.52
CA ASP A 168 -32.46 -22.06 6.87
C ASP A 168 -33.02 -22.82 5.67
N SER A 169 -32.65 -24.10 5.53
CA SER A 169 -33.65 -25.17 5.47
C SER A 169 -33.01 -26.55 5.54
N THR A 170 -33.53 -27.32 6.48
CA THR A 170 -33.49 -28.77 6.61
C THR A 170 -34.01 -29.49 5.36
N SER A 171 -33.39 -30.59 4.93
CA SER A 171 -34.08 -31.86 4.59
C SER A 171 -33.13 -32.89 3.98
N SER A 172 -32.95 -33.98 4.71
CA SER A 172 -32.43 -35.29 4.30
C SER A 172 -33.33 -36.04 3.31
N ARG A 173 -32.75 -36.70 2.29
CA ARG A 173 -33.01 -38.13 1.95
C ARG A 173 -32.18 -38.65 0.76
N GLU A 174 -31.96 -39.96 0.84
CA GLU A 174 -31.12 -40.85 0.03
C GLU A 174 -31.60 -41.09 -1.41
N GLY A 175 -30.68 -41.52 -2.28
CA GLY A 175 -30.98 -42.10 -3.58
C GLY A 175 -29.74 -42.68 -4.28
N ARG A 176 -29.53 -43.99 -4.14
CA ARG A 176 -28.49 -44.79 -4.79
C ARG A 176 -29.00 -45.31 -6.14
N ALA A 177 -28.25 -45.15 -7.24
CA ALA A 177 -28.33 -46.06 -8.39
C ALA A 177 -27.10 -45.96 -9.31
N SER A 178 -26.64 -47.14 -9.70
CA SER A 178 -25.56 -47.48 -10.63
C SER A 178 -25.96 -47.34 -12.11
N GLY A 179 -25.02 -47.00 -12.99
CA GLY A 179 -25.19 -47.08 -14.44
C GLY A 179 -23.86 -46.99 -15.19
N THR A 180 -23.65 -47.95 -16.08
CA THR A 180 -22.42 -48.30 -16.81
C THR A 180 -22.22 -47.54 -18.12
N GLY A 181 -20.95 -47.29 -18.48
CA GLY A 181 -20.41 -47.41 -19.84
C GLY A 181 -20.66 -46.26 -20.82
N GLY A 182 -19.59 -45.56 -21.20
CA GLY A 182 -19.57 -44.66 -22.35
C GLY A 182 -18.18 -44.02 -22.54
N SER A 183 -17.54 -44.35 -23.65
CA SER A 183 -16.25 -43.84 -24.14
C SER A 183 -16.12 -42.31 -24.13
N GLU A 184 -15.02 -41.79 -23.58
CA GLU A 184 -14.61 -40.39 -23.76
C GLU A 184 -13.50 -40.23 -24.82
N PRO A 185 -13.56 -39.16 -25.64
CA PRO A 185 -12.55 -38.83 -26.63
C PRO A 185 -11.35 -38.10 -26.00
N THR A 186 -10.22 -38.22 -26.68
CA THR A 186 -8.92 -37.56 -26.46
C THR A 186 -9.02 -36.15 -25.85
N ALA A 187 -8.47 -35.99 -24.65
CA ALA A 187 -8.33 -34.70 -23.96
C ALA A 187 -7.36 -33.77 -24.71
N ALA A 188 -7.85 -32.56 -25.00
CA ALA A 188 -7.06 -31.39 -25.39
C ALA A 188 -6.03 -31.04 -24.28
N PRO A 189 -4.91 -30.36 -24.60
CA PRO A 189 -3.89 -30.05 -23.61
C PRO A 189 -4.52 -29.18 -22.51
N ALA A 190 -4.30 -29.59 -21.25
CA ALA A 190 -4.71 -28.86 -20.08
C ALA A 190 -4.16 -27.43 -20.17
N THR A 191 -5.07 -26.46 -20.22
CA THR A 191 -4.80 -25.04 -19.98
C THR A 191 -3.98 -24.94 -18.70
N ALA A 192 -2.79 -24.35 -18.80
CA ALA A 192 -1.98 -24.04 -17.63
C ALA A 192 -2.82 -23.13 -16.72
N VAL A 193 -3.32 -23.70 -15.62
CA VAL A 193 -3.99 -22.95 -14.56
C VAL A 193 -2.89 -22.12 -13.92
N ALA A 194 -2.95 -20.80 -14.09
CA ALA A 194 -2.07 -19.87 -13.39
C ALA A 194 -2.04 -20.26 -11.91
N THR A 195 -0.85 -20.53 -11.39
CA THR A 195 -0.60 -20.84 -9.99
C THR A 195 -1.06 -19.65 -9.15
N ILE A 196 -2.27 -19.73 -8.60
CA ILE A 196 -2.77 -18.73 -7.65
C ILE A 196 -1.92 -18.88 -6.38
N ASP A 197 -1.17 -17.84 -6.02
CA ASP A 197 -0.57 -17.76 -4.68
C ASP A 197 -1.69 -17.59 -3.66
N ARG A 198 -2.18 -18.73 -3.14
CA ARG A 198 -3.23 -18.81 -2.12
C ARG A 198 -2.80 -18.26 -0.77
N ASN A 199 -1.54 -17.80 -0.61
CA ASN A 199 -0.99 -17.33 0.64
C ASN A 199 -0.42 -15.90 0.55
N ARG A 200 -0.77 -15.16 -0.51
CA ARG A 200 -0.34 -13.77 -0.69
C ARG A 200 -0.89 -12.89 0.44
N PRO A 201 -0.03 -12.22 1.24
CA PRO A 201 -0.50 -11.33 2.30
C PRO A 201 -1.18 -10.08 1.70
N PRO A 202 -2.16 -9.49 2.41
CA PRO A 202 -2.71 -8.19 2.03
C PRO A 202 -1.60 -7.13 1.99
N ARG A 203 -1.82 -6.04 1.26
CA ARG A 203 -0.84 -4.95 1.13
C ARG A 203 -1.52 -3.59 1.02
N VAL A 204 -0.82 -2.56 1.46
CA VAL A 204 -1.25 -1.17 1.31
C VAL A 204 -0.11 -0.30 0.80
N PHE A 205 -0.38 0.45 -0.27
CA PHE A 205 0.47 1.54 -0.74
C PHE A 205 -0.06 2.84 -0.15
N CYS A 206 0.62 3.37 0.86
CA CYS A 206 0.10 4.45 1.71
C CYS A 206 0.82 5.79 1.54
N GLY A 207 1.71 5.90 0.54
CA GLY A 207 2.48 7.12 0.25
C GLY A 207 3.13 7.67 1.51
N ASP A 208 2.74 8.89 1.86
CA ASP A 208 3.30 9.69 2.95
C ASP A 208 2.41 9.75 4.20
N THR A 209 1.34 8.96 4.27
CA THR A 209 0.50 8.90 5.48
C THR A 209 1.22 8.13 6.59
N LEU A 210 1.57 6.87 6.34
CA LEU A 210 2.21 5.95 7.28
C LEU A 210 3.60 5.58 6.74
N PHE A 211 4.62 5.67 7.59
CA PHE A 211 5.97 5.20 7.31
C PHE A 211 6.35 4.09 8.28
N ALA A 212 7.40 3.32 7.94
CA ALA A 212 8.02 2.43 8.91
C ALA A 212 8.45 3.23 10.15
N THR A 213 7.86 2.90 11.31
CA THR A 213 8.09 3.56 12.61
C THR A 213 7.75 5.07 12.64
N GLY A 214 7.00 5.59 11.65
CA GLY A 214 6.67 7.02 11.57
C GLY A 214 5.33 7.32 10.89
N CYS A 215 5.06 8.61 10.68
CA CYS A 215 3.97 9.11 9.85
C CYS A 215 4.39 10.39 9.13
N GLY A 216 3.61 10.79 8.12
CA GLY A 216 3.80 12.03 7.37
C GLY A 216 3.85 13.28 8.23
N ARG A 217 4.59 14.29 7.75
CA ARG A 217 4.42 15.66 8.24
C ARG A 217 3.05 16.19 7.82
N LEU A 218 2.48 17.10 8.61
CA LEU A 218 1.18 17.70 8.34
C LEU A 218 1.37 18.99 7.54
N PHE A 219 1.39 18.92 6.21
CA PHE A 219 1.50 20.11 5.37
C PHE A 219 0.15 20.80 5.19
N GLU A 220 -0.89 20.01 4.93
CA GLU A 220 -2.21 20.54 4.63
C GLU A 220 -3.34 20.02 5.52
N GLY A 221 -3.13 18.88 6.20
CA GLY A 221 -4.08 18.27 7.11
C GLY A 221 -3.86 18.65 8.58
N THR A 222 -4.80 18.24 9.42
CA THR A 222 -4.77 18.42 10.87
C THR A 222 -4.29 17.16 11.59
N PRO A 223 -3.83 17.27 12.85
CA PRO A 223 -3.51 16.09 13.66
C PRO A 223 -4.67 15.10 13.78
N ALA A 224 -5.90 15.62 13.89
CA ALA A 224 -7.11 14.79 13.97
C ALA A 224 -7.36 14.02 12.67
N GLN A 225 -7.16 14.65 11.51
CA GLN A 225 -7.27 13.98 10.21
C GLN A 225 -6.22 12.88 10.07
N MET A 226 -4.94 13.18 10.34
CA MET A 226 -3.88 12.18 10.24
C MET A 226 -4.11 11.02 11.21
N LEU A 227 -4.48 11.28 12.46
CA LEU A 227 -4.77 10.22 13.43
C LEU A 227 -5.92 9.33 12.95
N ALA A 228 -7.01 9.91 12.46
CA ALA A 228 -8.12 9.14 11.89
C ALA A 228 -7.71 8.33 10.66
N SER A 229 -6.82 8.86 9.82
CA SER A 229 -6.27 8.15 8.66
C SER A 229 -5.39 6.96 9.08
N LEU A 230 -4.56 7.13 10.11
CA LEU A 230 -3.78 6.05 10.70
C LEU A 230 -4.69 5.00 11.36
N ASP A 231 -5.80 5.39 11.99
CA ASP A 231 -6.79 4.46 12.53
C ASP A 231 -7.45 3.64 11.41
N ARG A 232 -7.79 4.25 10.26
CA ARG A 232 -8.31 3.50 9.09
C ARG A 232 -7.29 2.49 8.57
N LEU A 233 -6.03 2.91 8.38
CA LEU A 233 -4.97 2.02 7.91
C LEU A 233 -4.73 0.89 8.91
N THR A 234 -4.69 1.19 10.20
CA THR A 234 -4.50 0.17 11.25
C THR A 234 -5.73 -0.69 11.51
N ALA A 235 -6.90 -0.40 10.95
CA ALA A 235 -8.05 -1.31 10.98
C ALA A 235 -7.94 -2.45 9.95
N LEU A 236 -7.04 -2.34 8.96
CA LEU A 236 -6.75 -3.40 8.00
C LEU A 236 -6.14 -4.65 8.69
N PRO A 237 -6.13 -5.83 8.02
CA PRO A 237 -5.58 -7.05 8.58
C PRO A 237 -4.16 -6.88 9.10
N ALA A 238 -3.84 -7.50 10.24
CA ALA A 238 -2.54 -7.30 10.90
C ALA A 238 -1.34 -7.72 10.02
N ALA A 239 -1.53 -8.71 9.15
CA ALA A 239 -0.51 -9.19 8.21
C ALA A 239 -0.27 -8.27 7.00
N THR A 240 -1.03 -7.17 6.87
CA THR A 240 -0.91 -6.25 5.73
C THR A 240 0.49 -5.69 5.61
N LEU A 241 1.12 -5.88 4.46
CA LEU A 241 2.40 -5.28 4.09
C LEU A 241 2.23 -3.77 3.90
N VAL A 242 3.11 -2.97 4.50
CA VAL A 242 3.08 -1.50 4.43
C VAL A 242 4.13 -1.02 3.43
N HIS A 243 3.67 -0.54 2.28
CA HIS A 243 4.49 0.01 1.19
C HIS A 243 4.43 1.54 1.23
N CYS A 244 5.25 2.15 2.10
CA CYS A 244 5.39 3.59 2.18
C CYS A 244 6.43 4.13 1.18
N ALA A 245 6.39 5.42 0.88
CA ALA A 245 7.15 5.99 -0.23
C ALA A 245 8.59 6.42 0.11
N HIS A 246 8.99 6.44 1.38
CA HIS A 246 10.33 6.90 1.77
C HIS A 246 11.06 5.95 2.72
N GLU A 247 12.39 5.94 2.59
CA GLU A 247 13.33 5.25 3.47
C GLU A 247 13.71 6.12 4.70
N TYR A 248 12.70 6.51 5.48
CA TYR A 248 12.88 7.29 6.72
C TYR A 248 13.08 6.45 7.97
N THR A 249 13.20 5.13 7.83
CA THR A 249 13.09 4.19 8.95
C THR A 249 14.09 4.48 10.07
N LEU A 250 15.38 4.70 9.76
CA LEU A 250 16.38 4.98 10.80
C LEU A 250 16.20 6.34 11.49
N SER A 251 15.70 7.36 10.77
CA SER A 251 15.40 8.65 11.41
C SER A 251 14.14 8.55 12.28
N ASN A 252 13.15 7.77 11.83
CA ASN A 252 11.95 7.45 12.59
C ASN A 252 12.24 6.66 13.86
N ILE A 253 13.09 5.62 13.79
CA ILE A 253 13.52 4.82 14.95
C ILE A 253 14.23 5.69 15.98
N ARG A 254 15.15 6.58 15.56
CA ARG A 254 15.83 7.50 16.48
C ARG A 254 14.85 8.36 17.28
N PHE A 255 13.84 8.91 16.62
CA PHE A 255 12.76 9.63 17.31
C PHE A 255 11.92 8.71 18.18
N ALA A 256 11.54 7.53 17.69
CA ALA A 256 10.72 6.59 18.42
C ALA A 256 11.39 6.12 19.71
N LEU A 257 12.71 5.90 19.71
CA LEU A 257 13.49 5.54 20.91
C LEU A 257 13.55 6.69 21.92
N ALA A 258 13.47 7.94 21.47
CA ALA A 258 13.32 9.07 22.39
C ALA A 258 11.91 9.09 23.02
N ALA A 259 10.88 8.71 22.27
CA ALA A 259 9.48 8.74 22.71
C ALA A 259 9.03 7.51 23.52
N ASP A 260 9.54 6.31 23.21
CA ASP A 260 9.19 5.02 23.82
C ASP A 260 10.48 4.22 24.13
N PRO A 261 11.39 4.74 24.98
CA PRO A 261 12.76 4.22 25.16
C PRO A 261 12.84 2.81 25.73
N GLU A 262 11.82 2.37 26.48
CA GLU A 262 11.79 1.05 27.12
C GLU A 262 11.13 -0.03 26.25
N ASN A 263 10.70 0.32 25.03
CA ASN A 263 10.05 -0.62 24.12
C ASN A 263 11.03 -1.61 23.51
N ALA A 264 11.02 -2.84 24.03
CA ALA A 264 11.91 -3.92 23.60
C ALA A 264 11.76 -4.28 22.11
N ASP A 265 10.54 -4.26 21.55
CA ASP A 265 10.32 -4.51 20.12
C ASP A 265 10.99 -3.44 19.26
N LEU A 266 10.89 -2.17 19.67
CA LEU A 266 11.51 -1.05 18.98
C LEU A 266 13.05 -1.08 19.09
N GLN A 267 13.59 -1.45 20.26
CA GLN A 267 15.04 -1.62 20.44
C GLN A 267 15.59 -2.75 19.53
N ALA A 268 14.91 -3.90 19.49
CA ALA A 268 15.28 -5.00 18.59
C ALA A 268 15.16 -4.58 17.12
N TRP A 269 14.11 -3.85 16.77
CA TRP A 269 13.92 -3.31 15.43
C TRP A 269 15.03 -2.32 15.04
N SER A 270 15.51 -1.47 15.97
CA SER A 270 16.64 -0.57 15.72
C SER A 270 17.87 -1.33 15.24
N VAL A 271 18.24 -2.42 15.93
CA VAL A 271 19.40 -3.23 15.57
C VAL A 271 19.21 -3.88 14.19
N GLN A 272 18.02 -4.41 13.91
CA GLN A 272 17.72 -5.03 12.63
C GLN A 272 17.72 -4.01 11.47
N ALA A 273 17.10 -2.85 11.66
CA ALA A 273 17.04 -1.81 10.65
C ALA A 273 18.43 -1.25 10.33
N ASP A 274 19.29 -1.04 11.34
CA ASP A 274 20.67 -0.64 11.14
C ASP A 274 21.43 -1.69 10.31
N ALA A 275 21.26 -2.99 10.61
CA ALA A 275 21.89 -4.07 9.84
C ALA A 275 21.40 -4.11 8.38
N LEU A 276 20.10 -3.93 8.13
CA LEU A 276 19.54 -3.88 6.78
C LEU A 276 20.11 -2.71 5.99
N ARG A 277 20.13 -1.50 6.57
CA ARG A 277 20.65 -0.31 5.90
C ARG A 277 22.17 -0.35 5.71
N ALA A 278 22.93 -0.92 6.65
CA ALA A 278 24.36 -1.17 6.48
C ALA A 278 24.64 -2.14 5.32
N ALA A 279 23.73 -3.07 5.04
CA ALA A 279 23.78 -3.99 3.89
C ALA A 279 23.17 -3.39 2.60
N GLY A 280 22.76 -2.12 2.59
CA GLY A 280 22.11 -1.49 1.44
C GLY A 280 20.70 -2.02 1.12
N THR A 281 20.09 -2.77 2.05
CA THR A 281 18.75 -3.37 1.89
C THR A 281 17.68 -2.40 2.37
N PRO A 282 16.57 -2.20 1.64
CA PRO A 282 15.40 -1.46 2.13
C PRO A 282 14.87 -2.05 3.44
N THR A 283 14.37 -1.22 4.34
CA THR A 283 13.67 -1.69 5.57
C THR A 283 12.16 -1.79 5.38
N VAL A 284 11.69 -1.65 4.14
CA VAL A 284 10.29 -1.74 3.73
C VAL A 284 10.12 -2.85 2.67
N PRO A 285 8.93 -3.47 2.57
CA PRO A 285 7.75 -3.22 3.39
C PRO A 285 7.88 -3.79 4.82
N THR A 286 7.21 -3.14 5.78
CA THR A 286 6.95 -3.72 7.10
C THR A 286 5.55 -4.35 7.13
N THR A 287 5.02 -4.71 8.31
CA THR A 287 3.61 -5.13 8.47
C THR A 287 2.87 -4.21 9.42
N LEU A 288 1.54 -4.08 9.29
CA LEU A 288 0.74 -3.35 10.28
C LEU A 288 0.87 -3.94 11.70
N ALA A 289 1.01 -5.27 11.82
CA ALA A 289 1.29 -5.91 13.10
C ALA A 289 2.60 -5.41 13.72
N HIS A 290 3.65 -5.28 12.91
CA HIS A 290 4.94 -4.74 13.33
C HIS A 290 4.80 -3.25 13.72
N GLU A 291 4.19 -2.43 12.86
CA GLU A 291 4.02 -0.99 13.11
C GLU A 291 3.25 -0.72 14.40
N ARG A 292 2.20 -1.47 14.72
CA ARG A 292 1.46 -1.32 16.00
C ARG A 292 2.35 -1.54 17.25
N ARG A 293 3.45 -2.28 17.13
CA ARG A 293 4.39 -2.54 18.24
C ARG A 293 5.47 -1.48 18.36
N VAL A 294 5.95 -0.93 17.24
CA VAL A 294 7.14 -0.07 17.24
C VAL A 294 6.87 1.40 16.91
N ASN A 295 5.75 1.72 16.26
CA ASN A 295 5.48 3.06 15.76
C ASN A 295 4.83 3.94 16.85
N PRO A 296 5.50 5.00 17.35
CA PRO A 296 4.98 5.81 18.44
C PRO A 296 3.67 6.54 18.08
N PHE A 297 3.43 6.81 16.80
CA PHE A 297 2.20 7.48 16.34
C PHE A 297 0.97 6.56 16.39
N LEU A 298 1.17 5.25 16.21
CA LEU A 298 0.12 4.23 16.38
C LEU A 298 -0.09 3.85 17.86
N ARG A 299 0.84 4.25 18.72
CA ARG A 299 0.89 3.98 20.16
C ARG A 299 0.74 5.26 20.99
N ALA A 300 0.16 6.31 20.43
CA ALA A 300 0.14 7.64 21.06
C ALA A 300 -0.51 7.64 22.46
N ASP A 301 -1.40 6.70 22.75
CA ASP A 301 -2.05 6.48 24.05
C ASP A 301 -1.37 5.42 24.94
N ALA A 302 -0.22 4.88 24.53
CA ALA A 302 0.53 3.93 25.33
C ALA A 302 1.04 4.61 26.62
N PRO A 303 0.79 4.03 27.81
CA PRO A 303 1.25 4.59 29.08
C PRO A 303 2.77 4.82 29.14
N ALA A 304 3.54 3.99 28.40
CA ALA A 304 4.99 4.07 28.33
C ALA A 304 5.52 5.35 27.66
N ILE A 305 4.72 6.03 26.83
CA ILE A 305 5.10 7.25 26.09
C ILE A 305 4.76 8.53 26.87
N ALA A 306 3.77 8.46 27.77
CA ALA A 306 3.25 9.61 28.48
C ALA A 306 4.31 10.37 29.32
N PRO A 307 5.25 9.71 30.03
CA PRO A 307 6.31 10.41 30.77
C PRO A 307 7.20 11.28 29.87
N GLN A 308 7.58 10.77 28.70
CA GLN A 308 8.46 11.42 27.73
C GLN A 308 7.75 12.64 27.13
N LEU A 309 6.47 12.50 26.77
CA LEU A 309 5.66 13.62 26.32
C LEU A 309 5.51 14.70 27.39
N ARG A 310 5.23 14.33 28.65
CA ARG A 310 5.13 15.28 29.75
C ARG A 310 6.43 16.04 29.97
N ALA A 311 7.57 15.35 29.94
CA ALA A 311 8.89 15.98 30.07
C ALA A 311 9.14 17.00 28.94
N VAL A 312 8.82 16.65 27.70
CA VAL A 312 8.96 17.54 26.54
C VAL A 312 8.01 18.74 26.63
N MET A 313 6.76 18.52 27.09
CA MET A 313 5.79 19.60 27.30
C MET A 313 6.25 20.55 28.41
N ALA A 314 6.69 20.05 29.57
CA ALA A 314 7.22 20.86 30.66
C ALA A 314 8.39 21.72 30.19
N ALA A 315 9.34 21.13 29.45
CA ALA A 315 10.51 21.84 28.94
C ALA A 315 10.17 22.93 27.91
N ARG A 316 9.08 22.78 27.13
CA ARG A 316 8.72 23.69 26.03
C ARG A 316 7.65 24.73 26.40
N GLN A 317 6.77 24.40 27.34
CA GLN A 317 5.54 25.14 27.63
C GLN A 317 5.35 25.41 29.13
N GLY A 318 6.24 24.91 30.00
CA GLY A 318 6.18 25.03 31.46
C GLY A 318 5.46 23.86 32.14
N GLU A 319 5.70 23.69 33.44
CA GLU A 319 5.21 22.57 34.27
C GLU A 319 3.69 22.34 34.17
N GLN A 320 2.91 23.42 34.12
CA GLN A 320 1.44 23.36 34.03
C GLN A 320 0.96 22.67 32.75
N ALA A 321 1.71 22.74 31.65
CA ALA A 321 1.37 22.05 30.42
C ALA A 321 1.48 20.52 30.57
N ALA A 322 2.42 20.03 31.40
CA ALA A 322 2.64 18.61 31.63
C ALA A 322 1.57 17.95 32.52
N GLU A 323 0.83 18.75 33.28
CA GLU A 323 -0.29 18.29 34.12
C GLU A 323 -1.59 18.07 33.33
N VAL A 324 -1.69 18.62 32.11
CA VAL A 324 -2.87 18.47 31.26
C VAL A 324 -3.08 16.99 30.91
N PRO A 325 -4.30 16.43 31.08
CA PRO A 325 -4.59 15.06 30.68
C PRO A 325 -4.30 14.82 29.20
N LEU A 326 -3.49 13.79 28.91
CA LEU A 326 -3.13 13.38 27.55
C LEU A 326 -4.20 12.45 26.99
N THR A 327 -5.16 13.00 26.24
CA THR A 327 -5.99 12.19 25.34
C THR A 327 -5.11 11.65 24.20
N ARG A 328 -5.55 10.57 23.52
CA ARG A 328 -4.82 10.01 22.36
C ARG A 328 -4.52 11.06 21.30
N LEU A 329 -5.49 11.94 20.99
CA LEU A 329 -5.30 13.04 20.04
C LEU A 329 -4.30 14.09 20.54
N ALA A 330 -4.36 14.46 21.82
CA ALA A 330 -3.41 15.40 22.40
C ALA A 330 -1.98 14.82 22.36
N ALA A 331 -1.82 13.56 22.77
CA ALA A 331 -0.53 12.88 22.72
C ALA A 331 0.01 12.76 21.29
N PHE A 332 -0.82 12.36 20.32
CA PHE A 332 -0.45 12.32 18.91
C PHE A 332 0.01 13.70 18.40
N THR A 333 -0.73 14.75 18.74
CA THR A 333 -0.40 16.13 18.36
C THR A 333 0.97 16.55 18.90
N GLN A 334 1.26 16.23 20.17
CA GLN A 334 2.55 16.54 20.79
C GLN A 334 3.69 15.70 20.20
N LEU A 335 3.48 14.39 19.94
CA LEU A 335 4.47 13.55 19.25
C LEU A 335 4.83 14.13 17.89
N ARG A 336 3.83 14.55 17.12
CA ARG A 336 4.05 15.10 15.77
C ARG A 336 4.84 16.41 15.83
N ALA A 337 4.43 17.34 16.71
CA ALA A 337 5.11 18.61 16.92
C ALA A 337 6.51 18.47 17.58
N TRP A 338 6.75 17.35 18.26
CA TRP A 338 8.07 16.97 18.74
C TRP A 338 8.96 16.49 17.60
N LYS A 339 8.51 15.49 16.82
CA LYS A 339 9.28 14.94 15.70
C LYS A 339 9.65 15.97 14.64
N ASP A 340 8.80 16.96 14.41
CA ASP A 340 9.08 18.04 13.43
C ASP A 340 10.28 18.93 13.83
N ARG A 341 10.73 18.85 15.08
CA ARG A 341 11.84 19.63 15.66
C ARG A 341 12.88 18.75 16.36
N PHE A 342 12.90 17.45 16.09
CA PHE A 342 13.83 16.49 16.68
C PHE A 342 15.07 16.33 15.79
#